data_AF-A0A650D3A3-F1
#
_entry.id   AF-A0A650D3A3-F1
#
_cell.length_a   1.000
_cell.length_b   1.000
_cell.length_c   1.000
_cell.angle_alpha   90.00
_cell.angle_beta   90.00
_cell.angle_gamma   90.00
#
_symmetry.space_group_name_H-M   'P 1'
#
loop_
_entity.id
_entity.type
_entity.pdbx_description
1 polymer ?
#
loop_
_entity_poly.entity_id
_entity_poly.type
_entity_poly.pdbx_seq_one_letter_code
_entity_poly.pdbx_strand_id
1 'polypeptide(L)'
;MASGTLYTYPDNFRAYKALIAAQYGGGNVQVAPGFVFGETNKTTEFLKKFPLGKVPAFEAKDGQCITESNAIAWYVASNELRGKTDIEKAQVLQWLNYSDSDLLQAVCTWVFPYLGILDFNKQAVNSAKTDLSNILTSLNNFLLSRTYLVNEQVTLADIVVACTLLPAYQTVLDPEFRKAFKNVNRWFTTIVNQPKVKNVLGAVKLCDKEPQVAPKAEQQGGGKKDKKKGGDKPPQQPKKPKAEKEEPEEMDLADEALLEEPKSKDPFDELPKGTWVMDDFKRFYSNEDTDKSIPYFWEKFDKENYSIWLGEYKYNDELQKVFMSCNLITGMFQRLDKMRKHSFASVCLFGKDNDNTISGIWIWRGQNLAFELSPDWQIDYESYKWTKLDPNSADTKKMVDEYLAWSGKDKDGRAFNQGKIFK
;
A
#
# COMPACT_ATOMS: atom_id res chain seq x y z
N MET A 1 6.46 -36.54 4.01
CA MET A 1 6.37 -35.15 4.53
C MET A 1 6.96 -34.21 3.48
N ALA A 2 6.34 -33.06 3.25
CA ALA A 2 6.87 -32.08 2.30
C ALA A 2 8.29 -31.65 2.71
N SER A 3 9.20 -31.56 1.75
CA SER A 3 10.56 -31.08 1.96
C SER A 3 10.99 -30.29 0.75
N GLY A 4 11.75 -29.21 0.97
CA GLY A 4 12.13 -28.31 -0.12
C GLY A 4 12.69 -26.99 0.39
N THR A 5 12.88 -26.09 -0.56
CA THR A 5 13.49 -24.78 -0.35
C THR A 5 12.42 -23.69 -0.41
N LEU A 6 12.37 -22.84 0.61
CA LEU A 6 11.50 -21.68 0.71
C LEU A 6 12.31 -20.40 0.45
N TYR A 7 12.00 -19.71 -0.62
CA TYR A 7 12.61 -18.43 -0.98
C TYR A 7 11.80 -17.29 -0.34
N THR A 8 12.44 -16.48 0.51
CA THR A 8 11.81 -15.35 1.23
C THR A 8 12.88 -14.43 1.83
N TYR A 9 12.53 -13.17 2.09
CA TYR A 9 13.30 -12.27 2.95
C TYR A 9 13.06 -12.56 4.45
N PRO A 10 13.95 -12.10 5.36
CA PRO A 10 13.80 -12.25 6.81
C PRO A 10 12.51 -11.62 7.34
N ASP A 11 11.97 -12.14 8.45
CA ASP A 11 10.79 -11.57 9.12
C ASP A 11 9.51 -11.45 8.28
N ASN A 12 9.42 -12.21 7.17
CA ASN A 12 8.24 -12.24 6.34
C ASN A 12 7.11 -13.05 7.02
N PHE A 13 6.11 -12.34 7.55
CA PHE A 13 4.94 -12.95 8.19
C PHE A 13 4.18 -13.93 7.28
N ARG A 14 4.30 -13.79 5.95
CA ARG A 14 3.71 -14.74 5.00
C ARG A 14 4.48 -16.06 4.96
N ALA A 15 5.80 -16.01 5.06
CA ALA A 15 6.65 -17.19 5.10
C ALA A 15 6.52 -17.96 6.42
N TYR A 16 6.28 -17.24 7.53
CA TYR A 16 6.04 -17.87 8.84
C TYR A 16 4.89 -18.88 8.82
N LYS A 17 3.85 -18.66 8.01
CA LYS A 17 2.75 -19.61 7.80
C LYS A 17 3.27 -21.01 7.43
N ALA A 18 4.14 -21.07 6.42
CA ALA A 18 4.71 -22.34 5.93
C ALA A 18 5.74 -22.92 6.89
N LEU A 19 6.60 -22.09 7.47
CA LEU A 19 7.63 -22.54 8.41
C LEU A 19 7.01 -23.16 9.68
N ILE A 20 5.97 -22.53 10.23
CA ILE A 20 5.22 -23.07 11.37
C ILE A 20 4.49 -24.34 10.97
N ALA A 21 3.77 -24.32 9.84
CA ALA A 21 3.05 -25.50 9.36
C ALA A 21 3.99 -26.72 9.20
N ALA A 22 5.22 -26.51 8.71
CA ALA A 22 6.23 -27.55 8.59
C ALA A 22 6.67 -28.15 9.95
N GLN A 23 6.72 -27.36 11.02
CA GLN A 23 7.01 -27.88 12.38
C GLN A 23 5.95 -28.87 12.88
N TYR A 24 4.69 -28.68 12.47
CA TYR A 24 3.61 -29.63 12.76
C TYR A 24 3.60 -30.79 11.76
N GLY A 25 3.88 -30.49 10.49
CA GLY A 25 3.95 -31.43 9.38
C GLY A 25 5.19 -32.31 9.33
N GLY A 26 6.14 -32.20 10.26
CA GLY A 26 7.38 -32.98 10.26
C GLY A 26 8.20 -32.88 8.96
N GLY A 27 7.93 -31.84 8.16
CA GLY A 27 8.58 -31.58 6.89
C GLY A 27 9.87 -30.80 7.06
N ASN A 28 10.83 -31.01 6.17
CA ASN A 28 12.09 -30.27 6.17
C ASN A 28 12.00 -29.13 5.15
N VAL A 29 11.46 -27.99 5.58
CA VAL A 29 11.41 -26.75 4.80
C VAL A 29 12.58 -25.87 5.22
N GLN A 30 13.48 -25.57 4.28
CA GLN A 30 14.66 -24.77 4.53
C GLN A 30 14.53 -23.43 3.82
N VAL A 31 14.81 -22.33 4.52
CA VAL A 31 14.90 -21.03 3.88
C VAL A 31 16.13 -20.99 2.97
N ALA A 32 15.97 -20.52 1.74
CA ALA A 32 17.04 -20.46 0.75
C ALA A 32 18.23 -19.65 1.30
N PRO A 33 19.44 -20.24 1.36
CA PRO A 33 20.62 -19.50 1.81
C PRO A 33 20.97 -18.43 0.77
N GLY A 34 21.26 -17.21 1.24
CA GLY A 34 21.70 -16.12 0.37
C GLY A 34 20.61 -15.53 -0.54
N PHE A 35 19.32 -15.76 -0.24
CA PHE A 35 18.25 -15.06 -0.96
C PHE A 35 18.29 -13.56 -0.65
N VAL A 36 18.37 -12.74 -1.70
CA VAL A 36 18.32 -11.27 -1.62
C VAL A 36 17.09 -10.77 -2.35
N PHE A 37 16.18 -10.15 -1.61
CA PHE A 37 14.94 -9.61 -2.19
C PHE A 37 15.25 -8.37 -3.05
N GLY A 38 14.69 -8.33 -4.25
CA GLY A 38 14.98 -7.31 -5.26
C GLY A 38 16.04 -7.76 -6.27
N GLU A 39 16.85 -8.77 -5.95
CA GLU A 39 17.90 -9.31 -6.82
C GLU A 39 17.59 -10.74 -7.24
N THR A 40 17.62 -11.69 -6.28
CA THR A 40 17.45 -13.12 -6.57
C THR A 40 16.12 -13.40 -7.24
N ASN A 41 15.03 -12.78 -6.77
CA ASN A 41 13.68 -12.95 -7.32
C ASN A 41 13.44 -12.26 -8.66
N LYS A 42 14.40 -11.48 -9.17
CA LYS A 42 14.38 -10.89 -10.53
C LYS A 42 15.27 -11.63 -11.53
N THR A 43 16.11 -12.57 -11.08
CA THR A 43 16.96 -13.37 -11.97
C THR A 43 16.13 -14.19 -12.95
N THR A 44 16.69 -14.45 -14.13
CA THR A 44 16.00 -15.25 -15.16
C THR A 44 15.76 -16.68 -14.67
N GLU A 45 16.67 -17.23 -13.88
CA GLU A 45 16.57 -18.56 -13.27
C GLU A 45 15.40 -18.63 -12.29
N PHE A 46 15.21 -17.60 -11.46
CA PHE A 46 14.10 -17.53 -10.53
C PHE A 46 12.77 -17.32 -11.24
N LEU A 47 12.71 -16.38 -12.19
CA LEU A 47 11.47 -16.08 -12.93
C LEU A 47 11.01 -17.25 -13.81
N LYS A 48 11.92 -18.11 -14.29
CA LYS A 48 11.56 -19.38 -14.95
C LYS A 48 10.76 -20.32 -14.03
N LYS A 49 11.06 -20.33 -12.73
CA LYS A 49 10.35 -21.15 -11.73
C LYS A 49 9.13 -20.43 -11.16
N PHE A 50 9.25 -19.13 -10.94
CA PHE A 50 8.27 -18.27 -10.28
C PHE A 50 8.04 -17.00 -11.10
N PRO A 51 7.17 -17.03 -12.12
CA PRO A 51 7.04 -15.97 -13.13
C PRO A 51 6.72 -14.57 -12.59
N LEU A 52 6.07 -14.48 -11.44
CA LEU A 52 5.71 -13.20 -10.83
C LEU A 52 6.82 -12.59 -9.96
N GLY A 53 7.93 -13.30 -9.74
CA GLY A 53 9.03 -12.82 -8.88
C GLY A 53 8.62 -12.53 -7.43
N LYS A 54 7.49 -13.06 -6.96
CA LYS A 54 6.96 -12.85 -5.61
C LYS A 54 7.50 -13.87 -4.63
N VAL A 55 7.54 -13.48 -3.35
CA VAL A 55 7.87 -14.37 -2.23
C VAL A 55 6.82 -14.27 -1.11
N PRO A 56 6.57 -15.34 -0.34
CA PRO A 56 7.28 -16.63 -0.35
C PRO A 56 7.01 -17.46 -1.61
N ALA A 57 8.05 -18.16 -2.06
CA ALA A 57 8.00 -19.11 -3.15
C ALA A 57 8.67 -20.41 -2.69
N PHE A 58 8.11 -21.57 -3.05
CA PHE A 58 8.59 -22.86 -2.56
C PHE A 58 8.91 -23.80 -3.72
N GLU A 59 10.06 -24.45 -3.65
CA GLU A 59 10.48 -25.51 -4.57
C GLU A 59 10.62 -26.80 -3.77
N ALA A 60 9.76 -27.77 -4.06
CA ALA A 60 9.82 -29.10 -3.49
C ALA A 60 11.07 -29.86 -3.98
N LYS A 61 11.51 -30.88 -3.23
CA LYS A 61 12.67 -31.71 -3.60
C LYS A 61 12.57 -32.39 -4.96
N ASP A 62 11.36 -32.61 -5.46
CA ASP A 62 11.09 -33.20 -6.78
C ASP A 62 11.01 -32.14 -7.91
N GLY A 63 11.32 -30.87 -7.59
CA GLY A 63 11.32 -29.75 -8.53
C GLY A 63 9.96 -29.07 -8.70
N GLN A 64 8.90 -29.55 -8.04
CA GLN A 64 7.59 -28.88 -8.12
C GLN A 64 7.63 -27.51 -7.43
N CYS A 65 7.16 -26.50 -8.13
CA CYS A 65 7.15 -25.12 -7.66
C CYS A 65 5.74 -24.72 -7.19
N ILE A 66 5.65 -24.12 -6.01
CA ILE A 66 4.40 -23.65 -5.40
C ILE A 66 4.58 -22.19 -4.99
N THR A 67 3.66 -21.34 -5.43
CA THR A 67 3.54 -19.94 -5.02
C THR A 67 2.31 -19.74 -4.13
N GLU A 68 2.10 -18.53 -3.64
CA GLU A 68 1.05 -18.16 -2.68
C GLU A 68 1.26 -18.75 -1.29
N SER A 69 1.40 -17.86 -0.30
CA SER A 69 1.78 -18.25 1.07
C SER A 69 0.84 -19.27 1.71
N ASN A 70 -0.48 -19.15 1.47
CA ASN A 70 -1.48 -20.08 1.98
C ASN A 70 -1.40 -21.45 1.30
N ALA A 71 -1.10 -21.50 -0.01
CA ALA A 71 -0.94 -22.76 -0.73
C ALA A 71 0.35 -23.50 -0.32
N ILE A 72 1.46 -22.76 -0.15
CA ILE A 72 2.71 -23.33 0.38
C ILE A 72 2.47 -23.89 1.79
N ALA A 73 1.83 -23.11 2.67
CA ALA A 73 1.53 -23.54 4.03
C ALA A 73 0.60 -24.78 4.04
N TRP A 74 -0.40 -24.82 3.16
CA TRP A 74 -1.25 -25.99 2.97
C TRP A 74 -0.44 -27.21 2.53
N TYR A 75 0.43 -27.08 1.53
CA TYR A 75 1.25 -28.19 1.02
C TYR A 75 2.18 -28.79 2.08
N VAL A 76 2.78 -27.96 2.94
CA VAL A 76 3.72 -28.43 3.97
C VAL A 76 3.06 -28.84 5.29
N ALA A 77 1.76 -28.55 5.47
CA ALA A 77 0.99 -28.93 6.66
C ALA A 77 0.75 -30.45 6.76
N SER A 78 0.60 -30.94 8.00
CA SER A 78 0.10 -32.30 8.25
C SER A 78 -1.39 -32.43 7.91
N ASN A 79 -1.89 -33.67 7.84
CA ASN A 79 -3.33 -33.91 7.66
C ASN A 79 -4.14 -33.37 8.84
N GLU A 80 -3.61 -33.42 10.07
CA GLU A 80 -4.26 -32.88 11.26
C GLU A 80 -4.42 -31.35 11.17
N LEU A 81 -3.39 -30.63 10.70
CA LEU A 81 -3.47 -29.18 10.52
C LEU A 81 -4.45 -28.77 9.42
N ARG A 82 -4.63 -29.60 8.38
CA ARG A 82 -5.59 -29.35 7.30
C ARG A 82 -7.04 -29.64 7.69
N GLY A 83 -7.27 -30.37 8.79
CA GLY A 83 -8.59 -30.88 9.18
C GLY A 83 -8.78 -32.34 8.77
N LYS A 84 -9.41 -33.13 9.66
CA LYS A 84 -9.56 -34.58 9.48
C LYS A 84 -10.77 -34.93 8.62
N THR A 85 -11.85 -34.17 8.77
CA THR A 85 -13.11 -34.34 8.03
C THR A 85 -13.21 -33.31 6.91
N ASP A 86 -14.06 -33.55 5.91
CA ASP A 86 -14.23 -32.60 4.81
C ASP A 86 -14.81 -31.27 5.27
N ILE A 87 -15.66 -31.27 6.30
CA ILE A 87 -16.15 -30.04 6.93
C ILE A 87 -15.04 -29.27 7.65
N GLU A 88 -14.13 -29.96 8.36
CA GLU A 88 -12.97 -29.30 8.98
C GLU A 88 -12.05 -28.69 7.92
N LYS A 89 -11.77 -29.40 6.82
CA LYS A 89 -10.98 -28.86 5.70
C LYS A 89 -11.61 -27.62 5.10
N ALA A 90 -12.92 -27.64 4.88
CA ALA A 90 -13.66 -26.50 4.38
C ALA A 90 -13.59 -25.30 5.34
N GLN A 91 -13.71 -25.54 6.65
CA GLN A 91 -13.56 -24.50 7.67
C GLN A 91 -12.14 -23.94 7.75
N VAL A 92 -11.11 -24.77 7.59
CA VAL A 92 -9.72 -24.30 7.49
C VAL A 92 -9.56 -23.40 6.28
N LEU A 93 -10.03 -23.83 5.10
CA LEU A 93 -9.99 -23.01 3.87
C LEU A 93 -10.77 -21.70 4.03
N GLN A 94 -11.92 -21.71 4.72
CA GLN A 94 -12.68 -20.50 5.04
C GLN A 94 -11.80 -19.47 5.77
N TRP A 95 -11.06 -19.88 6.79
CA TRP A 95 -10.18 -18.97 7.55
C TRP A 95 -8.95 -18.52 6.77
N LEU A 96 -8.39 -19.37 5.91
CA LEU A 96 -7.31 -18.99 4.99
C LEU A 96 -7.77 -17.89 4.04
N ASN A 97 -8.92 -18.08 3.40
CA ASN A 97 -9.49 -17.11 2.46
C ASN A 97 -9.88 -15.81 3.18
N TYR A 98 -10.56 -15.90 4.33
CA TYR A 98 -10.87 -14.76 5.19
C TYR A 98 -9.63 -13.95 5.57
N SER A 99 -8.51 -14.64 5.83
CA SER A 99 -7.27 -13.95 6.16
C SER A 99 -6.74 -13.09 5.02
N ASP A 100 -6.92 -13.50 3.76
CA ASP A 100 -6.42 -12.78 2.59
C ASP A 100 -7.42 -11.73 2.09
N SER A 101 -8.73 -12.00 2.14
CA SER A 101 -9.77 -11.09 1.64
C SER A 101 -10.05 -9.92 2.57
N ASP A 102 -10.21 -10.19 3.87
CA ASP A 102 -10.72 -9.21 4.83
C ASP A 102 -9.60 -8.67 5.70
N LEU A 103 -8.83 -9.58 6.31
CA LEU A 103 -7.88 -9.22 7.36
C LEU A 103 -6.59 -8.59 6.82
N LEU A 104 -6.03 -9.18 5.75
CA LEU A 104 -4.70 -8.82 5.28
C LEU A 104 -4.60 -7.36 4.82
N GLN A 105 -5.59 -6.89 4.06
CA GLN A 105 -5.58 -5.54 3.53
C GLN A 105 -5.62 -4.49 4.65
N ALA A 106 -6.46 -4.70 5.67
CA ALA A 106 -6.57 -3.81 6.82
C ALA A 106 -5.26 -3.78 7.63
N VAL A 107 -4.65 -4.94 7.86
CA VAL A 107 -3.34 -5.02 8.55
C VAL A 107 -2.26 -4.30 7.76
N CYS A 108 -2.09 -4.60 6.47
CA CYS A 108 -1.05 -3.99 5.65
C CYS A 108 -1.23 -2.47 5.54
N THR A 109 -2.45 -1.98 5.30
CA THR A 109 -2.75 -0.55 5.15
C THR A 109 -2.41 0.24 6.42
N TRP A 110 -2.62 -0.35 7.60
CA TRP A 110 -2.29 0.31 8.87
C TRP A 110 -0.81 0.17 9.23
N VAL A 111 -0.21 -1.00 9.04
CA VAL A 111 1.16 -1.30 9.53
C VAL A 111 2.25 -0.78 8.59
N PHE A 112 2.10 -0.96 7.28
CA PHE A 112 3.17 -0.71 6.31
C PHE A 112 3.68 0.74 6.29
N PRO A 113 2.85 1.78 6.51
CA PRO A 113 3.34 3.13 6.66
C PRO A 113 4.36 3.31 7.80
N TYR A 114 4.17 2.61 8.92
CA TYR A 114 5.08 2.69 10.07
C TYR A 114 6.37 1.88 9.89
N LEU A 115 6.40 1.00 8.89
CA LEU A 115 7.60 0.24 8.50
C LEU A 115 8.34 0.89 7.32
N GLY A 116 7.86 2.04 6.82
CA GLY A 116 8.45 2.72 5.66
C GLY A 116 8.22 2.02 4.31
N ILE A 117 7.28 1.07 4.26
CA ILE A 117 6.96 0.31 3.03
C ILE A 117 5.97 1.09 2.15
N LEU A 118 5.04 1.80 2.77
CA LEU A 118 4.06 2.65 2.09
C LEU A 118 4.16 4.08 2.62
N ASP A 119 3.77 5.07 1.82
CA ASP A 119 3.61 6.42 2.33
C ASP A 119 2.46 6.49 3.34
N PHE A 120 2.65 7.32 4.38
CA PHE A 120 1.62 7.52 5.38
C PHE A 120 0.45 8.33 4.82
N ASN A 121 -0.72 7.71 4.76
CA ASN A 121 -1.98 8.35 4.42
C ASN A 121 -2.95 8.24 5.60
N LYS A 122 -3.25 9.37 6.25
CA LYS A 122 -4.11 9.43 7.45
C LYS A 122 -5.51 8.86 7.21
N GLN A 123 -6.12 9.13 6.06
CA GLN A 123 -7.46 8.62 5.75
C GLN A 123 -7.46 7.11 5.58
N ALA A 124 -6.51 6.58 4.80
CA ALA A 124 -6.36 5.14 4.58
C ALA A 124 -6.07 4.41 5.90
N VAL A 125 -5.21 4.96 6.76
CA VAL A 125 -4.91 4.40 8.09
C VAL A 125 -6.16 4.42 8.98
N ASN A 126 -6.91 5.52 9.01
CA ASN A 126 -8.14 5.60 9.83
C ASN A 126 -9.24 4.65 9.34
N SER A 127 -9.39 4.48 8.02
CA SER A 127 -10.27 3.46 7.45
C SER A 127 -9.82 2.06 7.85
N ALA A 128 -8.53 1.74 7.70
CA ALA A 128 -7.97 0.46 8.10
C ALA A 128 -8.12 0.17 9.60
N LYS A 129 -8.01 1.18 10.48
CA LYS A 129 -8.32 1.07 11.91
C LYS A 129 -9.76 0.64 12.15
N THR A 130 -10.70 1.24 11.43
CA THR A 130 -12.13 0.95 11.53
C THR A 130 -12.42 -0.46 11.03
N ASP A 131 -11.89 -0.81 9.86
CA ASP A 131 -12.06 -2.14 9.24
C ASP A 131 -11.47 -3.23 10.14
N LEU A 132 -10.24 -3.05 10.62
CA LEU A 132 -9.61 -4.00 11.53
C LEU A 132 -10.37 -4.12 12.85
N SER A 133 -10.90 -3.03 13.41
CA SER A 133 -11.75 -3.07 14.61
C SER A 133 -13.01 -3.92 14.40
N ASN A 134 -13.69 -3.76 13.25
CA ASN A 134 -14.88 -4.54 12.90
C ASN A 134 -14.55 -6.03 12.74
N ILE A 135 -13.46 -6.33 12.04
CA ILE A 135 -12.92 -7.69 11.86
C ILE A 135 -12.60 -8.33 13.21
N LEU A 136 -11.84 -7.63 14.06
CA LEU A 136 -11.48 -8.12 15.39
C LEU A 136 -12.70 -8.27 16.30
N THR A 137 -13.74 -7.44 16.17
CA THR A 137 -15.00 -7.61 16.91
C THR A 137 -15.69 -8.91 16.52
N SER A 138 -15.80 -9.21 15.22
CA SER A 138 -16.38 -10.45 14.72
C SER A 138 -15.59 -11.67 15.22
N LEU A 139 -14.27 -11.63 15.09
CA LEU A 139 -13.38 -12.69 15.55
C LEU A 139 -13.45 -12.87 17.08
N ASN A 140 -13.56 -11.79 17.84
CA ASN A 140 -13.69 -11.80 19.30
C ASN A 140 -14.98 -12.50 19.74
N ASN A 141 -16.08 -12.26 19.03
CA ASN A 141 -17.35 -12.91 19.29
C ASN A 141 -17.30 -14.40 18.94
N PHE A 142 -16.68 -14.74 17.80
CA PHE A 142 -16.49 -16.13 17.39
C PHE A 142 -15.66 -16.94 18.41
N LEU A 143 -14.60 -16.33 18.94
CA LEU A 143 -13.70 -16.92 19.94
C LEU A 143 -14.23 -16.90 21.38
N LEU A 144 -15.44 -16.37 21.62
CA LEU A 144 -16.00 -16.30 22.97
C LEU A 144 -16.14 -17.70 23.61
N SER A 145 -16.63 -18.67 22.84
CA SER A 145 -16.89 -20.04 23.30
C SER A 145 -15.91 -21.06 22.70
N ARG A 146 -14.79 -20.61 22.14
CA ARG A 146 -13.83 -21.46 21.43
C ARG A 146 -12.41 -21.23 21.91
N THR A 147 -11.59 -22.27 21.87
CA THR A 147 -10.15 -22.15 22.14
C THR A 147 -9.37 -21.88 20.85
N TYR A 148 -9.79 -22.51 19.76
CA TYR A 148 -9.15 -22.44 18.44
C TYR A 148 -10.20 -22.19 17.34
N LEU A 149 -9.74 -21.85 16.14
CA LEU A 149 -10.64 -21.51 15.05
C LEU A 149 -11.41 -22.71 14.48
N VAL A 150 -10.84 -23.91 14.56
CA VAL A 150 -11.43 -25.15 14.03
C VAL A 150 -11.22 -26.30 15.00
N ASN A 151 -12.31 -27.00 15.37
CA ASN A 151 -12.32 -28.28 16.09
C ASN A 151 -11.52 -28.34 17.41
N GLU A 152 -11.48 -27.24 18.19
CA GLU A 152 -10.81 -27.16 19.50
C GLU A 152 -9.34 -27.68 19.52
N GLN A 153 -8.64 -27.58 18.39
CA GLN A 153 -7.22 -27.88 18.26
C GLN A 153 -6.55 -26.87 17.32
N VAL A 154 -5.21 -26.74 17.43
CA VAL A 154 -4.46 -25.91 16.48
C VAL A 154 -4.59 -26.49 15.09
N THR A 155 -5.07 -25.67 14.15
CA THR A 155 -5.12 -26.00 12.72
C THR A 155 -4.36 -24.95 11.91
N LEU A 156 -4.28 -25.16 10.59
CA LEU A 156 -3.70 -24.17 9.70
C LEU A 156 -4.46 -22.84 9.72
N ALA A 157 -5.77 -22.86 10.05
CA ALA A 157 -6.55 -21.65 10.26
C ALA A 157 -5.91 -20.76 11.34
N ASP A 158 -5.58 -21.34 12.50
CA ASP A 158 -5.02 -20.59 13.61
C ASP A 158 -3.65 -19.99 13.25
N ILE A 159 -2.80 -20.79 12.62
CA ILE A 159 -1.46 -20.38 12.19
C ILE A 159 -1.56 -19.22 11.20
N VAL A 160 -2.41 -19.35 10.19
CA VAL A 160 -2.53 -18.36 9.12
C VAL A 160 -3.10 -17.04 9.63
N VAL A 161 -4.20 -17.07 10.39
CA VAL A 161 -4.82 -15.85 10.94
C VAL A 161 -3.87 -15.18 11.94
N ALA A 162 -3.17 -15.96 12.79
CA ALA A 162 -2.21 -15.39 13.74
C ALA A 162 -1.00 -14.76 13.03
N CYS A 163 -0.44 -15.41 12.00
CA CYS A 163 0.65 -14.82 11.22
C CYS A 163 0.21 -13.55 10.49
N THR A 164 -1.01 -13.50 9.97
CA THR A 164 -1.55 -12.29 9.32
C THR A 164 -1.76 -11.15 10.33
N LEU A 165 -2.15 -11.44 11.57
CA LEU A 165 -2.30 -10.45 12.65
C LEU A 165 -0.98 -10.03 13.29
N LEU A 166 0.08 -10.83 13.15
CA LEU A 166 1.36 -10.64 13.84
C LEU A 166 1.96 -9.23 13.64
N PRO A 167 2.04 -8.66 12.41
CA PRO A 167 2.57 -7.32 12.24
C PRO A 167 1.76 -6.24 12.97
N ALA A 168 0.43 -6.41 13.05
CA ALA A 168 -0.44 -5.49 13.75
C ALA A 168 -0.19 -5.54 15.27
N TYR A 169 -0.10 -6.75 15.85
CA TYR A 169 0.21 -6.93 17.26
C TYR A 169 1.59 -6.44 17.65
N GLN A 170 2.59 -6.54 16.77
CA GLN A 170 3.95 -6.06 17.04
C GLN A 170 4.09 -4.55 16.87
N THR A 171 3.28 -3.93 16.00
CA THR A 171 3.51 -2.54 15.56
C THR A 171 2.46 -1.57 16.06
N VAL A 172 1.16 -1.83 15.88
CA VAL A 172 0.11 -0.78 15.99
C VAL A 172 -0.99 -1.07 17.02
N LEU A 173 -1.24 -2.33 17.33
CA LEU A 173 -2.29 -2.71 18.30
C LEU A 173 -1.76 -2.53 19.72
N ASP A 174 -1.76 -1.31 20.23
CA ASP A 174 -1.35 -0.99 21.60
C ASP A 174 -2.36 -1.52 22.66
N PRO A 175 -2.05 -1.45 23.98
CA PRO A 175 -2.93 -1.95 25.03
C PRO A 175 -4.33 -1.31 25.00
N GLU A 176 -4.42 -0.02 24.67
CA GLU A 176 -5.67 0.74 24.67
C GLU A 176 -6.59 0.30 23.52
N PHE A 177 -6.04 0.08 22.33
CA PHE A 177 -6.80 -0.42 21.19
C PHE A 177 -7.24 -1.86 21.41
N ARG A 178 -6.34 -2.73 21.87
CA ARG A 178 -6.64 -4.16 21.95
C ARG A 178 -7.50 -4.55 23.15
N LYS A 179 -7.71 -3.67 24.14
CA LYS A 179 -8.48 -3.99 25.37
C LYS A 179 -9.91 -4.49 25.11
N ALA A 180 -10.52 -4.07 23.99
CA ALA A 180 -11.86 -4.49 23.61
C ALA A 180 -11.93 -5.95 23.13
N PHE A 181 -10.83 -6.51 22.62
CA PHE A 181 -10.79 -7.80 21.94
C PHE A 181 -10.20 -8.92 22.82
N LYS A 182 -10.72 -9.07 24.04
CA LYS A 182 -10.18 -9.98 25.06
C LYS A 182 -10.00 -11.42 24.57
N ASN A 183 -10.96 -11.95 23.82
CA ASN A 183 -10.92 -13.33 23.33
C ASN A 183 -9.90 -13.49 22.22
N VAL A 184 -9.76 -12.50 21.34
CA VAL A 184 -8.72 -12.50 20.30
C VAL A 184 -7.34 -12.38 20.94
N ASN A 185 -7.15 -11.49 21.91
CA ASN A 185 -5.88 -11.35 22.63
C ASN A 185 -5.47 -12.66 23.30
N ARG A 186 -6.44 -13.33 23.96
CA ARG A 186 -6.24 -14.64 24.59
C ARG A 186 -5.84 -15.69 23.56
N TRP A 187 -6.60 -15.81 22.48
CA TRP A 187 -6.32 -16.76 21.41
C TRP A 187 -4.95 -16.49 20.76
N PHE A 188 -4.67 -15.25 20.36
CA PHE A 188 -3.41 -14.87 19.72
C PHE A 188 -2.22 -15.21 20.62
N THR A 189 -2.29 -14.84 21.91
CA THR A 189 -1.26 -15.17 22.90
C THR A 189 -1.08 -16.68 23.05
N THR A 190 -2.17 -17.45 23.06
CA THR A 190 -2.12 -18.91 23.08
C THR A 190 -1.40 -19.46 21.84
N ILE A 191 -1.71 -18.98 20.63
CA ILE A 191 -1.10 -19.48 19.38
C ILE A 191 0.38 -19.16 19.32
N VAL A 192 0.79 -17.89 19.54
CA VAL A 192 2.21 -17.50 19.40
C VAL A 192 3.12 -18.15 20.45
N ASN A 193 2.56 -18.59 21.57
CA ASN A 193 3.30 -19.30 22.62
C ASN A 193 3.27 -20.83 22.50
N GLN A 194 2.60 -21.40 21.49
CA GLN A 194 2.72 -22.83 21.22
C GLN A 194 4.19 -23.17 20.90
N PRO A 195 4.77 -24.27 21.45
CA PRO A 195 6.20 -24.55 21.31
C PRO A 195 6.71 -24.53 19.86
N LYS A 196 5.93 -25.13 18.94
CA LYS A 196 6.27 -25.18 17.50
C LYS A 196 6.18 -23.82 16.82
N VAL A 197 5.27 -22.95 17.27
CA VAL A 197 5.13 -21.59 16.75
C VAL A 197 6.27 -20.71 17.27
N LYS A 198 6.54 -20.78 18.57
CA LYS A 198 7.62 -20.06 19.24
C LYS A 198 9.00 -20.43 18.71
N ASN A 199 9.19 -21.68 18.26
CA ASN A 199 10.45 -22.11 17.61
C ASN A 199 10.74 -21.34 16.30
N VAL A 200 9.70 -20.86 15.61
CA VAL A 200 9.83 -20.10 14.36
C VAL A 200 9.81 -18.59 14.62
N LEU A 201 8.85 -18.11 15.42
CA LEU A 201 8.66 -16.66 15.66
C LEU A 201 9.60 -16.09 16.72
N GLY A 202 10.19 -16.94 17.55
CA GLY A 202 10.86 -16.51 18.77
C GLY A 202 9.91 -15.90 19.79
N ALA A 203 10.42 -14.99 20.63
CA ALA A 203 9.63 -14.25 21.59
C ALA A 203 8.89 -13.09 20.91
N VAL A 204 7.57 -13.19 20.80
CA VAL A 204 6.75 -12.11 20.22
C VAL A 204 6.55 -10.99 21.24
N LYS A 205 7.14 -9.82 20.97
CA LYS A 205 6.88 -8.59 21.72
C LYS A 205 5.63 -7.90 21.16
N LEU A 206 4.64 -7.65 22.02
CA LEU A 206 3.44 -6.89 21.65
C LEU A 206 3.73 -5.39 21.66
N CYS A 207 3.01 -4.64 20.83
CA CYS A 207 3.09 -3.19 20.74
C CYS A 207 2.74 -2.55 22.09
N ASP A 208 3.62 -1.69 22.61
CA ASP A 208 3.37 -0.94 23.85
C ASP A 208 2.60 0.35 23.57
N LYS A 209 2.84 0.97 22.40
CA LYS A 209 2.24 2.24 21.97
C LYS A 209 2.30 2.32 20.45
N GLU A 210 1.23 2.76 19.80
CA GLU A 210 1.23 2.99 18.35
C GLU A 210 2.33 4.01 17.99
N PRO A 211 3.20 3.71 17.00
CA PRO A 211 4.23 4.63 16.55
C PRO A 211 3.60 5.95 16.09
N GLN A 212 4.25 7.06 16.45
CA GLN A 212 3.91 8.34 15.84
C GLN A 212 4.68 8.46 14.53
N VAL A 213 3.99 8.92 13.49
CA VAL A 213 4.67 9.29 12.24
C VAL A 213 5.58 10.46 12.58
N ALA A 214 6.88 10.25 12.49
CA ALA A 214 7.81 11.36 12.58
C ALA A 214 7.45 12.36 11.46
N PRO A 215 7.33 13.66 11.75
CA PRO A 215 7.49 14.66 10.70
C PRO A 215 8.81 14.33 10.01
N LYS A 216 8.86 14.27 8.67
CA LYS A 216 10.13 14.17 7.96
C LYS A 216 10.99 15.34 8.45
N ALA A 217 11.93 15.07 9.36
CA ALA A 217 12.94 16.02 9.75
C ALA A 217 13.77 16.26 8.51
N GLU A 218 13.82 17.52 8.08
CA GLU A 218 14.82 18.03 7.17
C GLU A 218 16.18 17.41 7.55
N GLN A 219 16.86 16.83 6.58
CA GLN A 219 18.27 16.47 6.68
C GLN A 219 19.08 17.77 6.84
N GLN A 220 19.04 18.35 8.04
CA GLN A 220 20.05 19.28 8.51
C GLN A 220 21.17 18.46 9.12
N GLY A 221 22.35 18.62 8.52
CA GLY A 221 23.58 17.99 8.93
C GLY A 221 23.86 18.17 10.42
N GLY A 222 24.32 17.11 11.05
CA GLY A 222 24.57 17.14 12.48
C GLY A 222 25.25 15.87 12.95
N GLY A 223 26.42 15.56 12.40
CA GLY A 223 27.25 14.49 12.90
C GLY A 223 27.61 14.72 14.38
N LYS A 224 27.43 13.68 15.21
CA LYS A 224 28.26 13.50 16.40
C LYS A 224 28.51 12.01 16.66
N LYS A 225 29.77 11.67 16.43
CA LYS A 225 30.45 10.40 16.73
C LYS A 225 30.28 10.00 18.19
N ASP A 226 30.00 8.72 18.41
CA ASP A 226 30.35 8.06 19.66
C ASP A 226 31.83 7.67 19.68
N LYS A 227 32.40 7.80 20.87
CA LYS A 227 33.81 7.56 21.18
C LYS A 227 34.10 6.05 21.24
N LYS A 228 35.12 5.61 20.51
CA LYS A 228 36.20 4.76 21.08
C LYS A 228 37.45 4.86 20.21
N LYS A 229 38.48 5.52 20.78
CA LYS A 229 39.87 5.51 20.30
C LYS A 229 40.66 4.56 21.19
N GLY A 230 41.40 3.66 20.56
CA GLY A 230 42.69 3.18 21.04
C GLY A 230 43.69 3.32 19.89
N GLY A 231 44.90 3.81 20.19
CA GLY A 231 46.02 3.84 19.23
C GLY A 231 46.63 5.23 19.03
N ASP A 232 47.92 5.32 19.35
CA ASP A 232 48.81 6.46 19.52
C ASP A 232 48.98 7.47 18.36
N LYS A 233 49.47 8.66 18.76
CA LYS A 233 49.99 9.81 17.98
C LYS A 233 51.53 9.86 18.15
N PRO A 234 52.32 10.78 17.56
CA PRO A 234 52.17 11.74 16.43
C PRO A 234 53.47 11.73 15.53
N PRO A 235 53.94 12.78 14.78
CA PRO A 235 53.37 14.09 14.35
C PRO A 235 53.48 14.39 12.81
N GLN A 236 52.46 15.02 12.19
CA GLN A 236 52.40 16.42 11.69
C GLN A 236 53.50 16.92 10.72
N GLN A 237 53.13 17.27 9.47
CA GLN A 237 53.19 18.64 8.90
C GLN A 237 52.61 18.70 7.45
N PRO A 238 52.30 19.91 6.90
CA PRO A 238 51.04 20.22 6.20
C PRO A 238 51.16 20.26 4.67
N LYS A 239 50.05 20.04 3.94
CA LYS A 239 49.97 20.39 2.51
C LYS A 239 48.67 21.11 2.12
N LYS A 240 48.93 22.17 1.33
CA LYS A 240 48.05 23.07 0.58
C LYS A 240 47.09 22.35 -0.39
N PRO A 241 46.03 23.04 -0.85
CA PRO A 241 44.94 22.47 -1.64
C PRO A 241 45.37 22.17 -3.07
N LYS A 242 44.96 21.02 -3.60
CA LYS A 242 45.09 20.67 -5.02
C LYS A 242 43.85 19.90 -5.48
N ALA A 243 43.12 20.59 -6.35
CA ALA A 243 42.45 20.13 -7.56
C ALA A 243 41.71 18.80 -7.51
N GLU A 244 40.39 18.93 -7.67
CA GLU A 244 39.45 17.94 -8.17
C GLU A 244 40.08 17.06 -9.26
N LYS A 245 40.01 15.75 -9.01
CA LYS A 245 39.74 14.76 -10.04
C LYS A 245 38.55 13.96 -9.56
N GLU A 246 37.43 14.15 -10.24
CA GLU A 246 36.27 13.29 -10.18
C GLU A 246 36.69 11.87 -10.63
N GLU A 247 36.59 10.91 -9.71
CA GLU A 247 36.20 9.55 -10.03
C GLU A 247 34.79 9.35 -9.43
N PRO A 248 33.85 8.75 -10.16
CA PRO A 248 32.44 8.72 -9.77
C PRO A 248 32.23 7.69 -8.64
N GLU A 249 31.77 8.16 -7.48
CA GLU A 249 31.20 7.30 -6.43
C GLU A 249 29.72 7.06 -6.71
N GLU A 250 29.33 5.80 -6.48
CA GLU A 250 28.10 5.11 -6.89
C GLU A 250 26.80 5.78 -6.41
N MET A 251 25.84 5.85 -7.33
CA MET A 251 24.44 6.17 -7.04
C MET A 251 23.77 5.06 -6.23
N ASP A 252 22.90 5.44 -5.29
CA ASP A 252 22.06 4.53 -4.51
C ASP A 252 20.98 3.84 -5.37
N LEU A 253 20.80 2.54 -5.16
CA LEU A 253 19.95 1.58 -5.89
C LEU A 253 18.45 1.91 -5.91
N ALA A 254 18.00 2.91 -5.15
CA ALA A 254 16.64 3.43 -5.23
C ALA A 254 16.45 4.43 -6.40
N ASP A 255 17.50 5.16 -6.79
CA ASP A 255 17.45 6.09 -7.93
C ASP A 255 17.66 5.36 -9.26
N GLU A 256 18.38 4.23 -9.28
CA GLU A 256 18.59 3.41 -10.49
C GLU A 256 17.36 2.54 -10.82
N ALA A 257 16.62 2.07 -9.81
CA ALA A 257 15.35 1.36 -10.00
C ALA A 257 14.20 2.24 -10.53
N LEU A 258 14.36 3.58 -10.48
CA LEU A 258 13.44 4.54 -11.08
C LEU A 258 13.84 4.94 -12.51
N LEU A 259 15.03 4.52 -12.99
CA LEU A 259 15.57 4.86 -14.31
C LEU A 259 15.46 3.75 -15.37
N GLU A 260 15.11 2.51 -14.99
CA GLU A 260 15.04 1.36 -15.91
C GLU A 260 13.71 0.57 -15.87
N GLU A 261 12.58 1.27 -15.93
CA GLU A 261 11.50 0.75 -16.79
C GLU A 261 11.86 1.05 -18.25
N PRO A 262 11.51 0.20 -19.24
CA PRO A 262 11.76 0.53 -20.64
C PRO A 262 11.20 1.92 -20.89
N LYS A 263 12.07 2.87 -21.30
CA LYS A 263 11.68 4.24 -21.66
C LYS A 263 10.66 4.21 -22.79
N SER A 264 9.39 3.97 -22.46
CA SER A 264 8.33 4.79 -22.99
C SER A 264 8.67 6.19 -22.52
N LYS A 265 9.12 7.05 -23.42
CA LYS A 265 9.25 8.48 -23.17
C LYS A 265 8.03 8.93 -22.34
N ASP A 266 8.25 9.56 -21.20
CA ASP A 266 7.16 10.22 -20.49
C ASP A 266 6.60 11.29 -21.44
N PRO A 267 5.35 11.19 -21.89
CA PRO A 267 4.80 12.13 -22.85
C PRO A 267 4.79 13.58 -22.34
N PHE A 268 4.94 13.79 -21.02
CA PHE A 268 5.03 15.11 -20.41
C PHE A 268 6.47 15.68 -20.31
N ASP A 269 7.51 14.88 -20.61
CA ASP A 269 8.91 15.33 -20.61
C ASP A 269 9.26 16.18 -21.83
N GLU A 270 8.50 16.06 -22.93
CA GLU A 270 8.66 16.90 -24.13
C GLU A 270 8.03 18.30 -23.96
N LEU A 271 7.31 18.55 -22.86
CA LEU A 271 6.66 19.83 -22.57
C LEU A 271 7.57 20.73 -21.71
N PRO A 272 7.45 22.07 -21.79
CA PRO A 272 8.26 22.97 -20.96
C PRO A 272 8.04 22.71 -19.46
N LYS A 273 9.13 22.67 -18.68
CA LYS A 273 9.05 22.62 -17.21
C LYS A 273 8.60 24.01 -16.76
N GLY A 274 7.31 24.14 -16.47
CA GLY A 274 6.76 25.38 -15.95
C GLY A 274 7.34 25.75 -14.57
N THR A 275 6.97 26.93 -14.10
CA THR A 275 7.36 27.47 -12.79
C THR A 275 6.55 26.89 -11.63
N TRP A 276 5.46 26.18 -11.93
CA TRP A 276 4.60 25.54 -10.93
C TRP A 276 5.03 24.10 -10.61
N VAL A 277 5.24 23.82 -9.32
CA VAL A 277 5.50 22.47 -8.81
C VAL A 277 4.19 21.86 -8.32
N MET A 278 3.60 20.98 -9.14
CA MET A 278 2.35 20.27 -8.83
C MET A 278 2.41 19.50 -7.49
N ASP A 279 3.56 18.90 -7.16
CA ASP A 279 3.74 18.13 -5.93
C ASP A 279 3.64 19.00 -4.67
N ASP A 280 4.08 20.25 -4.74
CA ASP A 280 3.98 21.20 -3.62
C ASP A 280 2.52 21.60 -3.40
N PHE A 281 1.76 21.82 -4.48
CA PHE A 281 0.32 22.07 -4.38
C PHE A 281 -0.42 20.86 -3.81
N LYS A 282 -0.13 19.64 -4.28
CA LYS A 282 -0.73 18.40 -3.76
C LYS A 282 -0.48 18.22 -2.27
N ARG A 283 0.74 18.48 -1.81
CA ARG A 283 1.12 18.44 -0.39
C ARG A 283 0.38 19.50 0.41
N PHE A 284 0.35 20.73 -0.07
CA PHE A 284 -0.32 21.85 0.60
C PHE A 284 -1.83 21.61 0.73
N TYR A 285 -2.48 21.20 -0.35
CA TYR A 285 -3.91 20.85 -0.38
C TYR A 285 -4.26 19.66 0.54
N SER A 286 -3.32 18.75 0.79
CA SER A 286 -3.55 17.61 1.69
C SER A 286 -3.40 17.94 3.18
N ASN A 287 -2.68 19.02 3.50
CA ASN A 287 -2.26 19.34 4.85
C ASN A 287 -3.00 20.55 5.44
N GLU A 288 -3.49 21.46 4.60
CA GLU A 288 -4.18 22.68 5.00
C GLU A 288 -5.65 22.67 4.54
N ASP A 289 -6.49 23.45 5.23
CA ASP A 289 -7.89 23.61 4.88
C ASP A 289 -8.07 24.26 3.49
N THR A 290 -9.23 23.99 2.87
CA THR A 290 -9.60 24.50 1.53
C THR A 290 -9.56 26.01 1.43
N ASP A 291 -9.80 26.72 2.53
CA ASP A 291 -9.73 28.17 2.63
C ASP A 291 -8.32 28.74 2.44
N LYS A 292 -7.28 27.92 2.64
CA LYS A 292 -5.88 28.30 2.39
C LYS A 292 -5.32 27.67 1.13
N SER A 293 -5.72 26.44 0.80
CA SER A 293 -5.20 25.71 -0.35
C SER A 293 -5.72 26.23 -1.69
N ILE A 294 -6.94 26.76 -1.73
CA ILE A 294 -7.50 27.39 -2.93
C ILE A 294 -6.78 28.71 -3.28
N PRO A 295 -6.55 29.66 -2.35
CA PRO A 295 -5.69 30.81 -2.63
C PRO A 295 -4.28 30.42 -3.07
N TYR A 296 -3.68 29.42 -2.41
CA TYR A 296 -2.35 28.91 -2.77
C TYR A 296 -2.30 28.31 -4.18
N PHE A 297 -3.37 27.63 -4.61
CA PHE A 297 -3.52 27.16 -5.98
C PHE A 297 -3.39 28.33 -6.96
N TRP A 298 -4.24 29.35 -6.82
CA TRP A 298 -4.28 30.47 -7.76
C TRP A 298 -3.04 31.37 -7.75
N GLU A 299 -2.35 31.46 -6.61
CA GLU A 299 -1.10 32.22 -6.50
C GLU A 299 0.06 31.56 -7.26
N LYS A 300 0.13 30.21 -7.20
CA LYS A 300 1.24 29.45 -7.77
C LYS A 300 0.94 28.83 -9.14
N PHE A 301 -0.32 28.81 -9.56
CA PHE A 301 -0.74 28.14 -10.79
C PHE A 301 -0.12 28.78 -12.04
N ASP A 302 0.70 28.01 -12.75
CA ASP A 302 1.32 28.41 -14.00
C ASP A 302 0.37 28.13 -15.17
N LYS A 303 -0.31 29.19 -15.61
CA LYS A 303 -1.29 29.16 -16.70
C LYS A 303 -0.68 28.89 -18.07
N GLU A 304 0.61 29.13 -18.25
CA GLU A 304 1.29 28.94 -19.54
C GLU A 304 1.59 27.45 -19.76
N ASN A 305 1.97 26.75 -18.70
CA ASN A 305 2.43 25.36 -18.78
C ASN A 305 1.42 24.31 -18.29
N TYR A 306 0.33 24.72 -17.64
CA TYR A 306 -0.71 23.82 -17.15
C TYR A 306 -2.09 24.21 -17.66
N SER A 307 -2.94 23.22 -17.84
CA SER A 307 -4.33 23.42 -18.25
C SER A 307 -5.31 22.82 -17.25
N ILE A 308 -6.50 23.42 -17.21
CA ILE A 308 -7.62 23.01 -16.38
C ILE A 308 -8.70 22.47 -17.32
N TRP A 309 -9.21 21.28 -17.00
CA TRP A 309 -10.21 20.57 -17.78
C TRP A 309 -11.38 20.17 -16.90
N LEU A 310 -12.58 20.33 -17.42
CA LEU A 310 -13.79 19.77 -16.84
C LEU A 310 -14.10 18.45 -17.52
N GLY A 311 -14.13 17.36 -16.77
CA GLY A 311 -14.58 16.05 -17.22
C GLY A 311 -16.00 15.78 -16.71
N GLU A 312 -16.95 15.60 -17.61
CA GLU A 312 -18.36 15.29 -17.29
C GLU A 312 -18.71 13.90 -17.80
N TYR A 313 -19.23 13.02 -16.96
CA TYR A 313 -19.58 11.67 -17.38
C TYR A 313 -20.79 11.69 -18.33
N LYS A 314 -20.70 10.95 -19.44
CA LYS A 314 -21.71 10.98 -20.51
C LYS A 314 -22.93 10.09 -20.22
N TYR A 315 -22.75 9.02 -19.45
CA TYR A 315 -23.78 7.99 -19.23
C TYR A 315 -24.43 8.10 -17.84
N ASN A 316 -24.86 9.31 -17.47
CA ASN A 316 -25.45 9.54 -16.14
C ASN A 316 -26.74 8.73 -15.91
N ASP A 317 -27.47 8.40 -16.97
CA ASP A 317 -28.70 7.58 -16.91
C ASP A 317 -28.44 6.11 -16.50
N GLU A 318 -27.20 5.63 -16.59
CA GLU A 318 -26.80 4.29 -16.17
C GLU A 318 -26.40 4.25 -14.67
N LEU A 319 -26.27 5.41 -14.03
CA LEU A 319 -25.80 5.52 -12.66
C LEU A 319 -26.94 5.27 -11.65
N GLN A 320 -27.16 4.01 -11.29
CA GLN A 320 -28.26 3.63 -10.39
C GLN A 320 -28.00 3.90 -8.91
N LYS A 321 -26.81 3.57 -8.39
CA LYS A 321 -26.49 3.71 -6.95
C LYS A 321 -25.24 4.54 -6.74
N VAL A 322 -25.30 5.48 -5.81
CA VAL A 322 -24.21 6.40 -5.44
C VAL A 322 -22.90 5.66 -5.12
N PHE A 323 -23.00 4.52 -4.41
CA PHE A 323 -21.82 3.69 -4.09
C PHE A 323 -21.18 3.06 -5.34
N MET A 324 -21.98 2.61 -6.31
CA MET A 324 -21.47 2.03 -7.56
C MET A 324 -20.78 3.09 -8.42
N SER A 325 -21.38 4.28 -8.52
CA SER A 325 -20.77 5.45 -9.16
C SER A 325 -19.44 5.83 -8.51
N CYS A 326 -19.35 5.76 -7.18
CA CYS A 326 -18.09 5.99 -6.45
C CYS A 326 -17.02 4.92 -6.70
N ASN A 327 -17.42 3.66 -6.89
CA ASN A 327 -16.50 2.59 -7.27
C ASN A 327 -15.98 2.77 -8.70
N LEU A 328 -16.83 3.28 -9.61
CA LEU A 328 -16.44 3.59 -10.99
C LEU A 328 -15.33 4.65 -11.04
N ILE A 329 -15.47 5.73 -10.26
CA ILE A 329 -14.42 6.76 -10.10
C ILE A 329 -13.11 6.15 -9.56
N THR A 330 -13.21 5.21 -8.60
CA THR A 330 -12.01 4.57 -8.00
C THR A 330 -11.31 3.64 -8.97
N GLY A 331 -12.08 2.87 -9.74
CA GLY A 331 -11.53 2.01 -10.78
C GLY A 331 -10.79 2.82 -11.84
N MET A 332 -11.33 3.96 -12.25
CA MET A 332 -10.67 4.87 -13.18
C MET A 332 -9.36 5.42 -12.59
N PHE A 333 -9.34 5.82 -11.32
CA PHE A 333 -8.11 6.31 -10.67
C PHE A 333 -7.02 5.23 -10.58
N GLN A 334 -7.40 3.98 -10.30
CA GLN A 334 -6.47 2.86 -10.28
C GLN A 334 -5.87 2.57 -11.66
N ARG A 335 -6.65 2.72 -12.74
CA ARG A 335 -6.17 2.54 -14.12
C ARG A 335 -5.27 3.69 -14.58
N LEU A 336 -5.49 4.89 -14.06
CA LEU A 336 -4.72 6.09 -14.39
C LEU A 336 -3.49 6.31 -13.50
N ASP A 337 -3.11 5.37 -12.63
CA ASP A 337 -2.06 5.57 -11.60
C ASP A 337 -0.71 6.07 -12.17
N LYS A 338 -0.35 5.69 -13.41
CA LYS A 338 0.84 6.23 -14.10
C LYS A 338 0.78 7.74 -14.39
N MET A 339 -0.42 8.28 -14.62
CA MET A 339 -0.67 9.70 -14.87
C MET A 339 -0.65 10.55 -13.58
N ARG A 340 -0.76 9.88 -12.44
CA ARG A 340 -0.92 10.49 -11.12
C ARG A 340 0.19 11.45 -10.78
N LYS A 341 1.44 11.16 -11.13
CA LYS A 341 2.61 12.03 -10.86
C LYS A 341 2.48 13.42 -11.47
N HIS A 342 1.88 13.54 -12.65
CA HIS A 342 1.82 14.79 -13.43
C HIS A 342 0.43 15.43 -13.50
N SER A 343 -0.54 14.87 -12.79
CA SER A 343 -1.92 15.36 -12.80
C SER A 343 -2.54 15.42 -11.41
N PHE A 344 -3.52 16.28 -11.27
CA PHE A 344 -4.36 16.42 -10.08
C PHE A 344 -5.81 16.50 -10.54
N ALA A 345 -6.72 15.84 -9.86
CA ALA A 345 -8.14 15.99 -10.12
C ALA A 345 -8.97 15.98 -8.85
N SER A 346 -10.04 16.77 -8.85
CA SER A 346 -11.13 16.67 -7.89
C SER A 346 -12.38 16.24 -8.63
N VAL A 347 -12.77 14.97 -8.45
CA VAL A 347 -13.97 14.39 -9.06
C VAL A 347 -15.06 14.30 -8.01
N CYS A 348 -16.18 14.93 -8.29
CA CYS A 348 -17.34 15.00 -7.42
C CYS A 348 -18.48 14.17 -8.00
N LEU A 349 -19.20 13.51 -7.11
CA LEU A 349 -20.48 12.89 -7.34
C LEU A 349 -21.55 13.79 -6.74
N PHE A 350 -22.50 14.21 -7.58
CA PHE A 350 -23.64 15.02 -7.17
C PHE A 350 -24.93 14.20 -7.24
N GLY A 351 -25.90 14.50 -6.37
CA GLY A 351 -27.23 13.88 -6.42
C GLY A 351 -27.44 12.71 -5.45
N LYS A 352 -28.42 11.84 -5.75
CA LYS A 352 -28.88 10.73 -4.91
C LYS A 352 -29.04 9.45 -5.75
N ASP A 353 -29.37 8.34 -5.12
CA ASP A 353 -29.60 7.08 -5.83
C ASP A 353 -30.65 7.26 -6.94
N ASN A 354 -30.36 6.74 -8.13
CA ASN A 354 -31.10 6.88 -9.40
C ASN A 354 -31.14 8.29 -10.03
N ASP A 355 -30.54 9.30 -9.40
CA ASP A 355 -30.41 10.66 -9.95
C ASP A 355 -29.07 11.25 -9.49
N ASN A 356 -27.98 10.70 -10.03
CA ASN A 356 -26.62 11.14 -9.74
C ASN A 356 -25.78 11.38 -10.99
N THR A 357 -24.84 12.31 -10.86
CA THR A 357 -23.93 12.71 -11.93
C THR A 357 -22.50 12.72 -11.43
N ILE A 358 -21.57 12.41 -12.33
CA ILE A 358 -20.14 12.45 -12.07
C ILE A 358 -19.55 13.58 -12.90
N SER A 359 -18.89 14.52 -12.24
CA SER A 359 -18.14 15.58 -12.88
C SER A 359 -16.91 15.91 -12.07
N GLY A 360 -15.85 16.36 -12.72
CA GLY A 360 -14.60 16.66 -12.01
C GLY A 360 -13.73 17.67 -12.71
N ILE A 361 -12.98 18.40 -11.92
CA ILE A 361 -11.92 19.28 -12.39
C ILE A 361 -10.62 18.50 -12.43
N TRP A 362 -9.98 18.50 -13.58
CA TRP A 362 -8.71 17.86 -13.85
C TRP A 362 -7.67 18.90 -14.24
N ILE A 363 -6.46 18.72 -13.75
CA ILE A 363 -5.35 19.63 -13.93
C ILE A 363 -4.13 18.80 -14.27
N TRP A 364 -3.49 19.10 -15.40
CA TRP A 364 -2.26 18.42 -15.82
C TRP A 364 -1.37 19.36 -16.60
N ARG A 365 -0.12 18.93 -16.78
CA ARG A 365 0.90 19.68 -17.51
C ARG A 365 0.62 19.63 -19.02
N GLY A 366 0.79 20.75 -19.71
CA GLY A 366 0.50 20.88 -21.13
C GLY A 366 -0.89 21.45 -21.41
N GLN A 367 -1.12 21.84 -22.67
CA GLN A 367 -2.31 22.55 -23.13
C GLN A 367 -3.32 21.66 -23.86
N ASN A 368 -2.95 20.41 -24.15
CA ASN A 368 -3.75 19.42 -24.86
C ASN A 368 -4.35 18.39 -23.89
N LEU A 369 -5.28 17.57 -24.40
CA LEU A 369 -5.86 16.45 -23.66
C LEU A 369 -4.77 15.43 -23.33
N ALA A 370 -4.49 15.26 -22.04
CA ALA A 370 -3.42 14.38 -21.62
C ALA A 370 -3.71 12.89 -21.90
N PHE A 371 -4.97 12.49 -22.03
CA PHE A 371 -5.34 11.11 -22.37
C PHE A 371 -4.95 10.70 -23.81
N GLU A 372 -4.75 11.66 -24.71
CA GLU A 372 -4.31 11.39 -26.08
C GLU A 372 -2.79 11.17 -26.18
N LEU A 373 -2.05 11.45 -25.11
CA LEU A 373 -0.60 11.35 -25.06
C LEU A 373 -0.09 9.92 -24.86
N SER A 374 -0.93 9.00 -24.38
CA SER A 374 -0.57 7.59 -24.19
C SER A 374 -1.76 6.67 -24.46
N PRO A 375 -1.60 5.60 -25.25
CA PRO A 375 -2.64 4.58 -25.44
C PRO A 375 -3.12 3.95 -24.11
N ASP A 376 -2.24 3.88 -23.11
CA ASP A 376 -2.56 3.33 -21.78
C ASP A 376 -3.58 4.20 -21.00
N TRP A 377 -3.73 5.49 -21.36
CA TRP A 377 -4.62 6.43 -20.68
C TRP A 377 -5.96 6.62 -21.38
N GLN A 378 -6.16 5.95 -22.53
CA GLN A 378 -7.38 6.06 -23.35
C GLN A 378 -8.52 5.14 -22.89
N ILE A 379 -8.36 4.43 -21.77
CA ILE A 379 -9.28 3.35 -21.38
C ILE A 379 -10.66 3.88 -20.93
N ASP A 380 -10.72 4.99 -20.20
CA ASP A 380 -11.98 5.52 -19.65
C ASP A 380 -12.33 6.94 -20.15
N TYR A 381 -11.42 7.61 -20.88
CA TYR A 381 -11.60 9.01 -21.22
C TYR A 381 -12.78 9.24 -22.19
N GLU A 382 -13.13 8.26 -23.02
CA GLU A 382 -14.24 8.35 -23.99
C GLU A 382 -15.61 8.42 -23.30
N SER A 383 -15.73 7.85 -22.10
CA SER A 383 -16.94 7.90 -21.28
C SER A 383 -17.18 9.28 -20.66
N TYR A 384 -16.21 10.19 -20.76
CA TYR A 384 -16.31 11.56 -20.28
C TYR A 384 -16.29 12.56 -21.44
N LYS A 385 -17.01 13.67 -21.26
CA LYS A 385 -16.94 14.86 -22.09
C LYS A 385 -15.93 15.81 -21.45
N TRP A 386 -14.89 16.15 -22.19
CA TRP A 386 -13.82 17.02 -21.73
C TRP A 386 -13.97 18.42 -22.29
N THR A 387 -14.01 19.42 -21.41
CA THR A 387 -14.05 20.84 -21.79
C THR A 387 -12.86 21.55 -21.19
N LYS A 388 -12.03 22.16 -22.03
CA LYS A 388 -10.92 23.00 -21.55
C LYS A 388 -11.49 24.28 -20.94
N LEU A 389 -11.09 24.60 -19.73
CA LEU A 389 -11.52 25.82 -19.03
C LEU A 389 -10.45 26.91 -19.15
N ASP A 390 -10.89 28.17 -19.19
CA ASP A 390 -10.00 29.33 -19.21
C ASP A 390 -9.67 29.77 -17.77
N PRO A 391 -8.41 29.67 -17.31
CA PRO A 391 -8.00 30.06 -15.96
C PRO A 391 -8.20 31.56 -15.65
N ASN A 392 -8.44 32.40 -16.66
CA ASN A 392 -8.69 33.83 -16.48
C ASN A 392 -10.17 34.18 -16.29
N SER A 393 -11.09 33.27 -16.63
CA SER A 393 -12.52 33.50 -16.45
C SER A 393 -12.92 33.45 -14.98
N ALA A 394 -13.74 34.41 -14.55
CA ALA A 394 -14.29 34.44 -13.19
C ALA A 394 -15.16 33.21 -12.90
N ASP A 395 -15.87 32.70 -13.91
CA ASP A 395 -16.73 31.52 -13.80
C ASP A 395 -15.90 30.24 -13.60
N THR A 396 -14.75 30.14 -14.31
CA THR A 396 -13.82 29.02 -14.13
C THR A 396 -13.19 29.03 -12.75
N LYS A 397 -12.80 30.21 -12.25
CA LYS A 397 -12.25 30.33 -10.90
C LYS A 397 -13.23 29.84 -9.84
N LYS A 398 -14.46 30.34 -9.92
CA LYS A 398 -15.54 29.94 -9.02
C LYS A 398 -15.80 28.43 -9.09
N MET A 399 -15.83 27.85 -10.30
CA MET A 399 -16.06 26.41 -10.48
C MET A 399 -14.92 25.57 -9.89
N VAL A 400 -13.66 25.94 -10.14
CA VAL A 400 -12.51 25.24 -9.56
C VAL A 400 -12.53 25.33 -8.04
N ASP A 401 -12.83 26.51 -7.49
CA ASP A 401 -12.93 26.71 -6.04
C ASP A 401 -14.01 25.82 -5.42
N GLU A 402 -15.19 25.75 -6.04
CA GLU A 402 -16.30 24.92 -5.58
C GLU A 402 -16.02 23.41 -5.66
N TYR A 403 -15.29 22.96 -6.70
CA TYR A 403 -14.90 21.56 -6.86
C TYR A 403 -13.72 21.17 -5.98
N LEU A 404 -12.82 22.09 -5.65
CA LEU A 404 -11.75 21.88 -4.67
C LEU A 404 -12.31 21.95 -3.24
N ALA A 405 -13.29 22.80 -2.96
CA ALA A 405 -13.92 22.88 -1.64
C ALA A 405 -15.01 21.81 -1.40
N TRP A 406 -15.37 21.02 -2.42
CA TRP A 406 -16.51 20.09 -2.39
C TRP A 406 -17.83 20.75 -1.93
N SER A 407 -17.99 22.04 -2.23
CA SER A 407 -19.11 22.87 -1.77
C SER A 407 -20.06 23.28 -2.90
N GLY A 408 -19.79 22.83 -4.13
CA GLY A 408 -20.56 23.18 -5.33
C GLY A 408 -21.88 22.42 -5.49
N LYS A 409 -22.65 22.85 -6.48
CA LYS A 409 -23.78 22.10 -7.05
C LYS A 409 -23.47 21.79 -8.51
N ASP A 410 -24.03 20.69 -9.02
CA ASP A 410 -23.91 20.37 -10.44
C ASP A 410 -24.70 21.36 -11.32
N LYS A 411 -24.48 21.32 -12.64
CA LYS A 411 -25.21 22.13 -13.63
C LYS A 411 -26.73 22.01 -13.53
N ASP A 412 -27.23 20.85 -13.07
CA ASP A 412 -28.65 20.59 -12.84
C ASP A 412 -29.13 20.95 -11.43
N GLY A 413 -28.29 21.62 -10.62
CA GLY A 413 -28.61 22.05 -9.26
C GLY A 413 -28.54 20.94 -8.20
N ARG A 414 -28.04 19.75 -8.55
CA ARG A 414 -27.86 18.61 -7.64
C ARG A 414 -26.81 18.93 -6.57
N ALA A 415 -27.11 18.58 -5.31
CA ALA A 415 -26.20 18.81 -4.19
C ALA A 415 -25.01 17.83 -4.22
N PHE A 416 -23.85 18.27 -3.73
CA PHE A 416 -22.69 17.42 -3.51
C PHE A 416 -23.03 16.24 -2.60
N ASN A 417 -22.56 15.05 -2.97
CA ASN A 417 -22.73 13.84 -2.17
C ASN A 417 -21.38 13.27 -1.73
N GLN A 418 -20.49 12.94 -2.67
CA GLN A 418 -19.16 12.40 -2.40
C GLN A 418 -18.12 12.95 -3.35
N GLY A 419 -16.87 13.08 -2.90
CA GLY A 419 -15.76 13.58 -3.71
C GLY A 419 -14.55 12.68 -3.59
N LYS A 420 -13.77 12.55 -4.67
CA LYS A 420 -12.51 11.81 -4.70
C LYS A 420 -11.44 12.66 -5.35
N ILE A 421 -10.28 12.70 -4.71
CA ILE A 421 -9.10 13.40 -5.23
C ILE A 421 -8.18 12.41 -5.92
N PHE A 422 -7.82 12.71 -7.16
CA PHE A 422 -6.74 12.09 -7.88
C PHE A 422 -5.47 12.93 -7.67
N LYS A 423 -4.47 12.40 -6.96
CA LYS A 423 -3.23 13.13 -6.68
C LYS A 423 -2.08 12.20 -6.45
#